data_AF-A0A6M2AA38-F1
#
_entry.id   AF-A0A6M2AA38-F1
#
_cell.length_a   1.000
_cell.length_b   1.000
_cell.length_c   1.000
_cell.angle_alpha   90.00
_cell.angle_beta   90.00
_cell.angle_gamma   90.00
#
_symmetry.space_group_name_H-M   'P 1'
#
loop_
_entity.id
_entity.type
_entity.pdbx_description
1 polymer ?
#
loop_
_entity_poly.entity_id
_entity_poly.type
_entity_poly.pdbx_seq_one_letter_code
_entity_poly.pdbx_strand_id
1 'polypeptide(L)'
;MISEHLRSFLYPFGLLANLLFGLRFLVQWLQSEKAKKSVVPKSFWALSLVGNVIFALHAAIQLQYPLCVLQVLNGIIAWRNLNLSSSSPYSLKTTLLVMGGFFLLVTTYFFSQPFSWMTPPTLPWNGTQAIHATFLWHLLGFIGMVLFASRFWIQWWSAEKAEKSTLDKSFWWMSLIGGGISLLYFIRLLDPVNILGYGVGLFPYIRNLMLLNRSPTSSQKQQEGYFLIAGEQSGDLLGGKLVEALRRKIPQIPLEGVGGAQMKDAGMEIIHPMERFQVMGFWDVFRALPKLLCDFRKLTQRILQEQPEGVIFIDYPDFNMLLARRLRKKGYKGKLIHYVCPSVWAWRKKRVHSLAKTLDLLLAILPFEKECFSETKLPVSYVGHPLVATLESHSYMNTPKTSKPILALFPGSRTGEINRNLPLQWKVAQAFSNRYTIAVSVARSAVEEEIRKHLPEEILLVPGESRYELMKEAKLALATSGTVVLELGLHSVPTVVTYQLPLLNYLLGRYLFRILLTSYTLVNLICEKTVFPEFIHRKIDPKEVILALQSFENDSTLVEQECARLRALLQTHDASEKAATDILGIAHGPDVSLS
;
A
#
# COMPACT_ATOMS: atom_id res chain seq x y z
N MET A 1 40.29 41.25 -29.34
CA MET A 1 39.99 39.82 -29.59
C MET A 1 41.16 38.98 -29.09
N ILE A 2 40.91 37.90 -28.35
CA ILE A 2 41.95 36.96 -27.91
C ILE A 2 42.44 36.20 -29.16
N SER A 3 43.75 36.22 -29.42
CA SER A 3 44.32 35.53 -30.59
C SER A 3 44.10 34.01 -30.49
N GLU A 4 44.02 33.32 -31.64
CA GLU A 4 43.94 31.85 -31.66
C GLU A 4 45.10 31.18 -30.93
N HIS A 5 46.31 31.73 -31.09
CA HIS A 5 47.49 31.27 -30.36
C HIS A 5 47.29 31.32 -28.84
N LEU A 6 46.72 32.41 -28.32
CA LEU A 6 46.46 32.56 -26.88
C LEU A 6 45.33 31.62 -26.41
N ARG A 7 44.31 31.38 -27.24
CA ARG A 7 43.24 30.40 -26.94
C ARG A 7 43.77 28.97 -26.85
N SER A 8 44.65 28.57 -27.76
CA SER A 8 45.30 27.26 -27.73
C SER A 8 46.24 27.11 -26.53
N PHE A 9 47.02 28.15 -26.21
CA PHE A 9 47.92 28.15 -25.06
C PHE A 9 47.18 28.03 -23.72
N LEU A 10 46.04 28.70 -23.58
CA LEU A 10 45.21 28.67 -22.36
C LEU A 10 44.22 27.50 -22.32
N TYR A 11 44.18 26.65 -23.35
CA TYR A 11 43.27 25.49 -23.39
C TYR A 11 43.47 24.54 -22.19
N PRO A 12 44.70 24.19 -21.77
CA PRO A 12 44.93 23.33 -20.60
C PRO A 12 44.42 23.92 -19.28
N PHE A 13 44.12 25.21 -19.21
CA PHE A 13 43.55 25.83 -18.00
C PHE A 13 42.19 25.24 -17.61
N GLY A 14 41.42 24.72 -18.58
CA GLY A 14 40.17 24.00 -18.32
C GLY A 14 40.37 22.70 -17.54
N LEU A 15 41.55 22.08 -17.62
CA LEU A 15 41.90 20.87 -16.87
C LEU A 15 41.96 21.14 -15.36
N LEU A 16 42.39 22.33 -14.94
CA LEU A 16 42.41 22.72 -13.54
C LEU A 16 41.01 22.74 -12.92
N ALA A 17 40.01 23.24 -13.65
CA ALA A 17 38.62 23.21 -13.19
C ALA A 17 38.11 21.76 -13.03
N ASN A 18 38.41 20.89 -14.00
CA ASN A 18 38.03 19.47 -13.92
C ASN A 18 38.71 18.76 -12.75
N LEU A 19 39.97 19.05 -12.47
CA LEU A 19 40.66 18.53 -11.29
C LEU A 19 39.98 18.96 -9.98
N LEU A 20 39.58 20.23 -9.87
CA LEU A 20 38.85 20.73 -8.69
C LEU A 20 37.47 20.06 -8.55
N PHE A 21 36.78 19.82 -9.67
CA PHE A 21 35.51 19.09 -9.65
C PHE A 21 35.66 17.61 -9.28
N GLY A 22 36.79 16.97 -9.60
CA GLY A 22 37.13 15.64 -9.10
C GLY A 22 37.47 15.66 -7.61
N LEU A 23 38.33 16.60 -7.21
CA LEU A 23 38.81 16.74 -5.83
C LEU A 23 37.67 16.98 -4.85
N ARG A 24 36.66 17.78 -5.19
CA ARG A 24 35.49 17.98 -4.31
C ARG A 24 34.77 16.67 -3.99
N PHE A 25 34.62 15.76 -4.96
CA PHE A 25 33.94 14.48 -4.74
C PHE A 25 34.83 13.53 -3.93
N LEU A 26 36.14 13.56 -4.15
CA LEU A 26 37.10 12.83 -3.32
C LEU A 26 37.04 13.29 -1.86
N VAL A 27 37.08 14.60 -1.62
CA VAL A 27 36.99 15.19 -0.28
C VAL A 27 35.65 14.86 0.38
N GLN A 28 34.54 14.98 -0.36
CA GLN A 28 33.21 14.63 0.14
C GLN A 28 33.10 13.14 0.49
N TRP A 29 33.67 12.27 -0.35
CA TRP A 29 33.68 10.84 -0.14
C TRP A 29 34.48 10.45 1.11
N LEU A 30 35.72 10.93 1.24
CA LEU A 30 36.58 10.67 2.40
C LEU A 30 35.91 11.09 3.71
N GLN A 31 35.22 12.24 3.70
CA GLN A 31 34.51 12.72 4.88
C GLN A 31 33.22 11.93 5.16
N SER A 32 32.52 11.47 4.13
CA SER A 32 31.32 10.63 4.28
C SER A 32 31.65 9.22 4.79
N GLU A 33 32.78 8.64 4.36
CA GLU A 33 33.28 7.38 4.92
C GLU A 33 33.68 7.55 6.39
N LYS A 34 34.41 8.62 6.72
CA LYS A 34 34.75 8.95 8.12
C LYS A 34 33.51 9.11 9.00
N ALA A 35 32.45 9.71 8.46
CA ALA A 35 31.19 9.95 9.18
C ALA A 35 30.20 8.77 9.13
N LYS A 36 30.47 7.71 8.36
CA LYS A 36 29.55 6.60 8.04
C LYS A 36 28.16 7.07 7.56
N LYS A 37 28.06 8.28 7.02
CA LYS A 37 26.82 8.89 6.52
C LYS A 37 27.16 9.86 5.40
N SER A 38 26.24 10.04 4.44
CA SER A 38 26.43 11.00 3.34
C SER A 38 26.44 12.43 3.91
N VAL A 39 27.61 13.06 3.93
CA VAL A 39 27.78 14.46 4.35
C VAL A 39 28.31 15.31 3.20
N VAL A 40 28.03 16.60 3.24
CA VAL A 40 28.51 17.58 2.25
C VAL A 40 29.32 18.64 2.99
N PRO A 41 30.65 18.58 2.93
CA PRO A 41 31.44 19.54 3.68
C PRO A 41 31.49 20.91 3.00
N LYS A 42 31.80 21.96 3.77
CA LYS A 42 32.02 23.31 3.22
C LYS A 42 33.10 23.31 2.12
N SER A 43 34.13 22.47 2.27
CA SER A 43 35.18 22.29 1.26
C SER A 43 34.64 21.79 -0.09
N PHE A 44 33.56 20.99 -0.11
CA PHE A 44 32.93 20.56 -1.36
C PHE A 44 32.39 21.75 -2.15
N TRP A 45 31.72 22.67 -1.46
CA TRP A 45 31.14 23.86 -2.09
C TRP A 45 32.19 24.91 -2.44
N ALA A 46 33.23 25.06 -1.61
CA ALA A 46 34.37 25.92 -1.92
C ALA A 46 35.10 25.48 -3.20
N LEU A 47 35.43 24.19 -3.29
CA LEU A 47 36.04 23.62 -4.49
C LEU A 47 35.12 23.70 -5.72
N SER A 48 33.80 23.52 -5.52
CA SER A 48 32.81 23.71 -6.59
C SER A 48 32.78 25.16 -7.09
N LEU A 49 32.78 26.14 -6.19
CA LEU A 49 32.77 27.56 -6.54
C LEU A 49 34.02 27.94 -7.32
N VAL A 50 35.21 27.57 -6.82
CA VAL A 50 36.48 27.86 -7.51
C VAL A 50 36.53 27.17 -8.88
N GLY A 51 36.14 25.90 -8.95
CA GLY A 51 36.06 25.17 -10.22
C GLY A 51 35.13 25.83 -11.24
N ASN A 52 33.93 26.24 -10.81
CA ASN A 52 32.95 26.93 -11.66
C ASN A 52 33.49 28.27 -12.18
N VAL A 53 34.17 29.06 -11.34
CA VAL A 53 34.78 30.35 -11.74
C VAL A 53 35.88 30.12 -12.78
N ILE A 54 36.80 29.19 -12.52
CA ILE A 54 37.90 28.87 -13.44
C ILE A 54 37.33 28.36 -14.77
N PHE A 55 36.30 27.52 -14.74
CA PHE A 55 35.71 26.98 -15.95
C PHE A 55 34.88 28.01 -16.74
N ALA A 56 34.20 28.94 -16.06
CA ALA A 56 33.55 30.07 -16.70
C ALA A 56 34.56 30.99 -17.41
N LEU A 57 35.70 31.28 -16.77
CA LEU A 57 36.78 32.06 -17.38
C LEU A 57 37.37 31.33 -18.59
N HIS A 58 37.63 30.03 -18.48
CA HIS A 58 38.06 29.21 -19.61
C HIS A 58 37.05 29.26 -20.76
N ALA A 59 35.76 29.08 -20.48
CA ALA A 59 34.70 29.17 -21.49
C ALA A 59 34.62 30.57 -22.14
N ALA A 60 34.83 31.64 -21.37
CA ALA A 60 34.90 33.00 -21.89
C ALA A 60 36.10 33.20 -22.84
N ILE A 61 37.28 32.66 -22.49
CA ILE A 61 38.48 32.69 -23.33
C ILE A 61 38.26 31.92 -24.63
N GLN A 62 37.57 30.77 -24.56
CA GLN A 62 37.26 29.93 -25.71
C GLN A 62 36.06 30.42 -26.53
N LEU A 63 35.44 31.54 -26.14
CA LEU A 63 34.22 32.05 -26.75
C LEU A 63 33.09 30.99 -26.78
N GLN A 64 32.82 30.35 -25.64
CA GLN A 64 31.77 29.34 -25.46
C GLN A 64 30.67 29.86 -24.54
N TYR A 65 29.74 30.65 -25.11
CA TYR A 65 28.69 31.31 -24.33
C TYR A 65 27.83 30.35 -23.48
N PRO A 66 27.28 29.23 -24.02
CA PRO A 66 26.41 28.36 -23.23
C PRO A 66 27.13 27.75 -22.02
N LEU A 67 28.41 27.43 -22.19
CA LEU A 67 29.23 26.87 -21.13
C LEU A 67 29.53 27.93 -20.07
N CYS A 68 29.89 29.15 -20.48
CA CYS A 68 30.16 30.24 -19.56
C CYS A 68 28.92 30.57 -18.69
N VAL A 69 27.75 30.72 -19.31
CA VAL A 69 26.48 30.96 -18.59
C VAL A 69 26.22 29.85 -17.59
N LEU A 70 26.30 28.58 -18.01
CA LEU A 70 26.00 27.45 -17.14
C LEU A 70 26.92 27.42 -15.91
N GLN A 71 28.21 27.69 -16.09
CA GLN A 71 29.16 27.65 -14.97
C GLN A 71 29.01 28.83 -14.03
N VAL A 72 28.65 30.01 -14.54
CA VAL A 72 28.31 31.16 -13.70
C VAL A 72 27.09 30.85 -12.82
N LEU A 73 26.02 30.28 -13.41
CA LEU A 73 24.85 29.85 -12.65
C LEU A 73 25.20 28.78 -11.59
N ASN A 74 25.97 27.76 -11.96
CA ASN A 74 26.44 26.73 -11.01
C ASN A 74 27.32 27.31 -9.91
N GLY A 75 28.14 28.31 -10.22
CA GLY A 75 28.96 29.05 -9.26
C GLY A 75 28.10 29.73 -8.21
N ILE A 76 27.03 30.39 -8.62
CA ILE A 76 26.09 31.05 -7.71
C ILE A 76 25.38 30.03 -6.81
N ILE A 77 25.00 28.85 -7.33
CA ILE A 77 24.46 27.76 -6.51
C ILE A 77 25.47 27.28 -5.46
N ALA A 78 26.75 27.14 -5.83
CA ALA A 78 27.80 26.76 -4.89
C ALA A 78 28.03 27.83 -3.81
N TRP A 79 28.05 29.10 -4.20
CA TRP A 79 28.13 30.23 -3.29
C TRP A 79 26.92 30.28 -2.34
N ARG A 80 25.70 30.08 -2.84
CA ARG A 80 24.49 30.02 -2.01
C ARG A 80 24.58 28.93 -0.95
N ASN A 81 25.04 27.74 -1.31
CA ASN A 81 25.22 26.65 -0.35
C ASN A 81 26.29 26.95 0.71
N LEU A 82 27.37 27.68 0.36
CA LEU A 82 28.32 28.19 1.36
C LEU A 82 27.68 29.21 2.28
N ASN A 83 26.92 30.15 1.71
CA ASN A 83 26.24 31.21 2.43
C ASN A 83 25.16 30.69 3.40
N LEU A 84 24.41 29.64 3.03
CA LEU A 84 23.48 28.93 3.92
C LEU A 84 24.16 28.36 5.18
N SER A 85 25.49 28.17 5.14
CA SER A 85 26.29 27.69 6.26
C SER A 85 27.00 28.81 7.04
N SER A 86 26.68 30.08 6.74
CA SER A 86 27.19 31.27 7.43
C SER A 86 26.29 31.67 8.61
N SER A 87 26.80 32.51 9.50
CA SER A 87 26.05 33.04 10.65
C SER A 87 24.90 33.97 10.27
N SER A 88 24.94 34.56 9.07
CA SER A 88 23.96 35.55 8.60
C SER A 88 23.68 35.37 7.10
N PRO A 89 22.88 34.37 6.70
CA PRO A 89 22.66 34.04 5.30
C PRO A 89 21.83 35.10 4.58
N TYR A 90 22.28 35.55 3.41
CA TYR A 90 21.45 36.37 2.50
C TYR A 90 20.14 35.69 2.09
N SER A 91 19.12 36.47 1.74
CA SER A 91 17.82 35.96 1.30
C SER A 91 17.88 35.23 -0.06
N LEU A 92 16.89 34.36 -0.33
CA LEU A 92 16.71 33.75 -1.64
C LEU A 92 16.53 34.81 -2.74
N LYS A 93 15.80 35.91 -2.45
CA LYS A 93 15.62 37.03 -3.38
C LYS A 93 16.95 37.65 -3.79
N THR A 94 17.86 37.88 -2.83
CA THR A 94 19.20 38.40 -3.09
C THR A 94 19.99 37.47 -4.00
N THR A 95 19.88 36.15 -3.77
CA THR A 95 20.57 35.14 -4.60
C THR A 95 20.06 35.14 -6.03
N LEU A 96 18.75 35.23 -6.23
CA LEU A 96 18.14 35.33 -7.56
C LEU A 96 18.52 36.63 -8.29
N LEU A 97 18.61 37.75 -7.57
CA LEU A 97 19.08 39.03 -8.13
C LEU A 97 20.54 38.95 -8.58
N VAL A 98 21.43 38.39 -7.75
CA VAL A 98 22.83 38.15 -8.13
C VAL A 98 22.90 37.25 -9.37
N MET A 99 22.08 36.20 -9.42
CA MET A 99 22.01 35.29 -10.56
C MET A 99 21.56 35.98 -11.85
N GLY A 100 20.50 36.78 -11.80
CA GLY A 100 20.04 37.58 -12.94
C GLY A 100 21.08 38.60 -13.39
N GLY A 101 21.75 39.27 -12.46
CA GLY A 101 22.78 40.27 -12.76
C GLY A 101 23.99 39.66 -13.47
N PHE A 102 24.51 38.54 -12.99
CA PHE A 102 25.62 37.83 -13.64
C PHE A 102 25.21 37.24 -15.00
N PHE A 103 23.99 36.71 -15.12
CA PHE A 103 23.47 36.23 -16.41
C PHE A 103 23.43 37.37 -17.44
N LEU A 104 22.90 38.54 -17.07
CA LEU A 104 22.86 39.71 -17.95
C LEU A 104 24.28 40.15 -18.32
N LEU A 105 25.19 40.27 -17.35
CA LEU A 105 26.59 40.67 -17.57
C LEU A 105 27.29 39.77 -18.59
N VAL A 106 27.19 38.44 -18.40
CA VAL A 106 27.79 37.46 -19.31
C VAL A 106 27.16 37.58 -20.70
N THR A 107 25.83 37.67 -20.77
CA THR A 107 25.12 37.81 -22.04
C THR A 107 25.56 39.07 -22.79
N THR A 108 25.58 40.22 -22.13
CA THR A 108 26.04 41.48 -22.73
C THR A 108 27.49 41.39 -23.23
N TYR A 109 28.39 40.79 -22.46
CA TYR A 109 29.79 40.58 -22.88
C TYR A 109 29.90 39.75 -24.16
N PHE A 110 29.13 38.66 -24.28
CA PHE A 110 29.20 37.79 -25.46
C PHE A 110 28.51 38.38 -26.68
N PHE A 111 27.40 39.10 -26.51
CA PHE A 111 26.73 39.82 -27.60
C PHE A 111 27.53 41.03 -28.10
N SER A 112 28.49 41.54 -27.31
CA SER A 112 29.43 42.56 -27.78
C SER A 112 30.62 41.99 -28.55
N GLN A 113 30.78 40.67 -28.64
CA GLN A 113 31.79 40.01 -29.47
C GLN A 113 31.19 39.65 -30.84
N PRO A 114 32.04 39.43 -31.88
CA PRO A 114 31.59 38.83 -33.15
C PRO A 114 30.82 37.52 -32.89
N PHE A 115 29.96 37.09 -33.82
CA PHE A 115 29.07 35.91 -33.72
C PHE A 115 29.84 34.56 -33.74
N SER A 116 31.01 34.50 -33.12
CA SER A 116 31.88 33.35 -32.90
C SER A 116 31.79 32.82 -31.47
N TRP A 117 30.77 33.21 -30.70
CA TRP A 117 30.55 32.73 -29.33
C TRP A 117 29.94 31.33 -29.21
N MET A 118 29.80 30.64 -30.36
CA MET A 118 29.43 29.22 -30.49
C MET A 118 30.53 28.39 -31.17
N THR A 119 31.76 28.88 -31.23
CA THR A 119 32.82 28.18 -31.98
C THR A 119 33.25 26.91 -31.22
N PRO A 120 33.32 25.74 -31.88
CA PRO A 120 33.92 24.55 -31.29
C PRO A 120 35.39 24.83 -30.95
N PRO A 121 35.93 24.28 -29.84
CA PRO A 121 37.31 24.52 -29.45
C PRO A 121 38.27 23.96 -30.50
N THR A 122 39.24 24.76 -30.93
CA THR A 122 40.36 24.30 -31.75
C THR A 122 41.36 23.57 -30.87
N LEU A 123 41.36 22.24 -30.93
CA LEU A 123 42.24 21.40 -30.14
C LEU A 123 43.65 21.39 -30.77
N PRO A 124 44.73 21.63 -29.99
CA PRO A 124 46.11 21.65 -30.53
C PRO A 124 46.54 20.34 -31.20
N TRP A 125 45.93 19.21 -30.81
CA TRP A 125 46.25 17.87 -31.28
C TRP A 125 45.20 17.28 -32.24
N ASN A 126 44.13 18.01 -32.55
CA ASN A 126 42.98 17.45 -33.26
C ASN A 126 42.73 18.21 -34.56
N GLY A 127 43.65 18.05 -35.51
CA GLY A 127 43.54 18.64 -36.84
C GLY A 127 42.35 18.12 -37.66
N THR A 128 41.70 17.01 -37.32
CA THR A 128 40.75 16.38 -38.26
C THR A 128 39.69 15.39 -37.69
N GLN A 129 39.41 15.28 -36.38
CA GLN A 129 38.50 14.19 -35.92
C GLN A 129 37.44 14.56 -34.86
N ALA A 130 36.52 15.46 -35.21
CA ALA A 130 35.19 15.53 -34.58
C ALA A 130 34.06 14.96 -35.47
N ILE A 131 34.39 14.32 -36.60
CA ILE A 131 33.45 14.13 -37.74
C ILE A 131 32.60 12.83 -37.67
N HIS A 132 32.78 11.93 -36.70
CA HIS A 132 32.14 10.60 -36.80
C HIS A 132 30.97 10.32 -35.86
N ALA A 133 30.57 11.22 -34.96
CA ALA A 133 29.38 10.99 -34.13
C ALA A 133 28.11 11.39 -34.90
N THR A 134 27.18 10.45 -35.10
CA THR A 134 25.88 10.74 -35.74
C THR A 134 25.07 11.73 -34.91
N PHE A 135 24.01 12.31 -35.49
CA PHE A 135 23.07 13.17 -34.77
C PHE A 135 22.56 12.52 -33.48
N LEU A 136 22.29 11.21 -33.51
CA LEU A 136 21.84 10.44 -32.35
C LEU A 136 22.85 10.44 -31.20
N TRP A 137 24.16 10.36 -31.50
CA TRP A 137 25.20 10.44 -30.49
C TRP A 137 25.30 11.83 -29.87
N HIS A 138 25.13 12.89 -30.67
CA HIS A 138 25.10 14.26 -30.17
C HIS A 138 23.87 14.53 -29.30
N LEU A 139 22.70 14.02 -29.71
CA LEU A 139 21.48 14.09 -28.91
C LEU A 139 21.63 13.34 -27.58
N LEU A 140 22.25 12.16 -27.60
CA LEU A 140 22.55 11.39 -26.40
C LEU A 140 23.50 12.13 -25.46
N GLY A 141 24.58 12.71 -26.00
CA GLY A 141 25.50 13.56 -25.26
C GLY A 141 24.81 14.76 -24.62
N PHE A 142 23.95 15.46 -25.38
CA PHE A 142 23.14 16.57 -24.87
C PHE A 142 22.24 16.14 -23.71
N ILE A 143 21.51 15.03 -23.86
CA ILE A 143 20.66 14.47 -22.80
C ILE A 143 21.50 14.15 -21.55
N GLY A 144 22.66 13.50 -21.72
CA GLY A 144 23.57 13.18 -20.62
C GLY A 144 24.02 14.42 -19.87
N MET A 145 24.43 15.46 -20.59
CA MET A 145 24.87 16.73 -20.01
C MET A 145 23.74 17.48 -19.29
N VAL A 146 22.54 17.53 -19.86
CA VAL A 146 21.36 18.15 -19.23
C VAL A 146 20.97 17.41 -17.96
N LEU A 147 20.86 16.07 -18.01
CA LEU A 147 20.58 15.24 -16.85
C LEU A 147 21.63 15.41 -15.78
N PHE A 148 22.91 15.41 -16.16
CA PHE A 148 24.00 15.67 -15.24
C PHE A 148 23.80 17.04 -14.59
N ALA A 149 23.69 18.13 -15.35
CA ALA A 149 23.53 19.50 -14.82
C ALA A 149 22.30 19.67 -13.91
N SER A 150 21.19 19.00 -14.22
CA SER A 150 19.94 19.07 -13.45
C SER A 150 20.11 18.74 -11.95
N ARG A 151 21.14 17.97 -11.60
CA ARG A 151 21.42 17.58 -10.20
C ARG A 151 21.58 18.78 -9.26
N PHE A 152 22.19 19.87 -9.73
CA PHE A 152 22.37 21.06 -8.90
C PHE A 152 21.08 21.85 -8.70
N TRP A 153 20.19 21.85 -9.69
CA TRP A 153 18.86 22.46 -9.58
C TRP A 153 17.98 21.68 -8.61
N ILE A 154 17.97 20.34 -8.72
CA ILE A 154 17.24 19.46 -7.79
C ILE A 154 17.78 19.60 -6.37
N GLN A 155 19.11 19.67 -6.22
CA GLN A 155 19.76 19.89 -4.92
C GLN A 155 19.39 21.25 -4.33
N TRP A 156 19.44 22.32 -5.12
CA TRP A 156 19.09 23.65 -4.64
C TRP A 156 17.63 23.72 -4.17
N TRP A 157 16.71 23.16 -4.96
CA TRP A 157 15.30 23.07 -4.56
C TRP A 157 15.12 22.29 -3.25
N SER A 158 15.81 21.16 -3.09
CA SER A 158 15.74 20.38 -1.86
C SER A 158 16.32 21.14 -0.66
N ALA A 159 17.44 21.84 -0.87
CA ALA A 159 18.12 22.60 0.18
C ALA A 159 17.30 23.80 0.66
N GLU A 160 16.60 24.51 -0.24
CA GLU A 160 15.69 25.60 0.15
C GLU A 160 14.47 25.04 0.91
N LYS A 161 13.90 23.90 0.49
CA LYS A 161 12.76 23.28 1.20
C LYS A 161 13.14 22.78 2.61
N ALA A 162 14.38 22.31 2.79
CA ALA A 162 14.85 21.73 4.04
C ALA A 162 15.62 22.73 4.92
N GLU A 163 15.86 23.95 4.44
CA GLU A 163 16.77 24.96 5.03
C GLU A 163 18.15 24.40 5.41
N LYS A 164 18.58 23.33 4.73
CA LYS A 164 19.80 22.56 5.02
C LYS A 164 20.44 22.09 3.73
N SER A 165 21.77 22.20 3.64
CA SER A 165 22.53 21.68 2.50
C SER A 165 22.70 20.17 2.63
N THR A 166 21.81 19.39 1.99
CA THR A 166 21.92 17.92 1.88
C THR A 166 21.98 17.48 0.41
N LEU A 167 22.62 16.34 0.15
CA LEU A 167 22.59 15.67 -1.16
C LEU A 167 21.72 14.41 -1.05
N ASP A 168 20.53 14.49 -1.63
CA ASP A 168 19.54 13.41 -1.56
C ASP A 168 19.80 12.33 -2.62
N LYS A 169 19.06 11.22 -2.53
CA LYS A 169 19.14 10.10 -3.50
C LYS A 169 18.99 10.58 -4.95
N SER A 170 18.11 11.55 -5.20
CA SER A 170 17.88 12.10 -6.54
C SER A 170 19.14 12.76 -7.12
N PHE A 171 19.93 13.47 -6.31
CA PHE A 171 21.19 14.08 -6.74
C PHE A 171 22.17 13.01 -7.25
N TRP A 172 22.32 11.92 -6.50
CA TRP A 172 23.26 10.86 -6.85
C TRP A 172 22.80 10.03 -8.05
N TRP A 173 21.49 9.79 -8.19
CA TRP A 173 20.94 9.13 -9.37
C TRP A 173 21.14 9.96 -10.65
N MET A 174 20.88 11.27 -10.61
CA MET A 174 21.15 12.16 -11.75
C MET A 174 22.64 12.26 -12.06
N SER A 175 23.51 12.25 -11.04
CA SER A 175 24.96 12.22 -11.22
C SER A 175 25.43 10.94 -11.92
N LEU A 176 24.88 9.79 -11.51
CA LEU A 176 25.23 8.48 -12.05
C LEU A 176 24.74 8.31 -13.50
N ILE A 177 23.46 8.58 -13.74
CA ILE A 177 22.84 8.39 -15.07
C ILE A 177 23.39 9.42 -16.05
N GLY A 178 23.35 10.71 -15.69
CA GLY A 178 23.87 11.77 -16.55
C GLY A 178 25.36 11.61 -16.81
N GLY A 179 26.14 11.32 -15.76
CA GLY A 179 27.58 11.10 -15.90
C GLY A 179 27.94 9.87 -16.73
N GLY A 180 27.18 8.78 -16.60
CA GLY A 180 27.36 7.57 -17.41
C GLY A 180 27.04 7.78 -18.89
N ILE A 181 25.95 8.49 -19.19
CA ILE A 181 25.58 8.84 -20.58
C ILE A 181 26.64 9.77 -21.20
N SER A 182 27.07 10.79 -20.46
CA SER A 182 28.14 11.69 -20.89
C SER A 182 29.45 10.94 -21.12
N LEU A 183 29.82 10.00 -20.25
CA LEU A 183 31.01 9.18 -20.43
C LEU A 183 30.97 8.39 -21.74
N LEU A 184 29.85 7.72 -22.04
CA LEU A 184 29.69 6.96 -23.29
C LEU A 184 29.83 7.86 -24.52
N TYR A 185 29.26 9.07 -24.46
CA TYR A 185 29.41 10.07 -25.51
C TYR A 185 30.87 10.50 -25.71
N PHE A 186 31.60 10.78 -24.62
CA PHE A 186 33.01 11.22 -24.73
C PHE A 186 33.97 10.09 -25.11
N ILE A 187 33.68 8.83 -24.74
CA ILE A 187 34.37 7.66 -25.28
C ILE A 187 34.19 7.61 -26.80
N ARG A 188 32.96 7.84 -27.28
CA ARG A 188 32.68 7.83 -28.72
C ARG A 188 33.39 8.95 -29.49
N LEU A 189 33.63 10.08 -28.83
CA LEU A 189 34.39 11.21 -29.36
C LEU A 189 35.90 11.08 -29.18
N LEU A 190 36.38 10.05 -28.46
CA LEU A 190 37.79 9.88 -28.10
C LEU A 190 38.37 11.12 -27.39
N ASP A 191 37.59 11.71 -26.48
CA ASP A 191 38.01 12.87 -25.68
C ASP A 191 38.59 12.41 -24.32
N PRO A 192 39.93 12.28 -24.18
CA PRO A 192 40.53 11.70 -22.98
C PRO A 192 40.28 12.52 -21.72
N VAL A 193 40.12 13.85 -21.84
CA VAL A 193 39.92 14.74 -20.68
C VAL A 193 38.54 14.50 -20.09
N ASN A 194 37.51 14.48 -20.93
CA ASN A 194 36.14 14.25 -20.48
C ASN A 194 35.91 12.79 -20.08
N ILE A 195 36.56 11.82 -20.75
CA ILE A 195 36.52 10.40 -20.33
C ILE A 195 37.01 10.25 -18.90
N LEU A 196 38.16 10.84 -18.53
CA LEU A 196 38.68 10.76 -17.17
C LEU A 196 37.78 11.48 -16.17
N GLY A 197 37.30 12.69 -16.49
CA GLY A 197 36.45 13.48 -15.60
C GLY A 197 35.12 12.79 -15.24
N TYR A 198 34.43 12.23 -16.24
CA TYR A 198 33.17 11.53 -16.02
C TYR A 198 33.37 10.12 -15.47
N GLY A 199 34.42 9.42 -15.89
CA GLY A 199 34.73 8.05 -15.45
C GLY A 199 35.06 7.95 -13.97
N VAL A 200 35.98 8.80 -13.48
CA VAL A 200 36.39 8.79 -12.06
C VAL A 200 35.22 9.16 -11.12
N GLY A 201 34.32 10.04 -11.56
CA GLY A 201 33.17 10.47 -10.78
C GLY A 201 32.13 9.38 -10.48
N LEU A 202 32.04 8.33 -11.31
CA LEU A 202 31.03 7.27 -11.15
C LEU A 202 31.21 6.49 -9.84
N PHE A 203 32.45 6.28 -9.39
CA PHE A 203 32.75 5.52 -8.17
C PHE A 203 32.14 6.16 -6.91
N PRO A 204 32.40 7.46 -6.61
CA PRO A 204 31.70 8.17 -5.54
C PRO A 204 30.18 8.12 -5.64
N TYR A 205 29.59 8.19 -6.85
CA TYR A 205 28.14 8.23 -7.04
C TYR A 205 27.48 6.91 -6.63
N ILE A 206 28.02 5.79 -7.12
CA ILE A 206 27.53 4.44 -6.79
C ILE A 206 27.66 4.20 -5.28
N ARG A 207 28.81 4.54 -4.70
CA ARG A 207 29.07 4.31 -3.27
C ARG A 207 28.14 5.12 -2.37
N ASN A 208 27.90 6.39 -2.68
CA ASN A 208 26.97 7.22 -1.91
C ASN A 208 25.51 6.71 -2.03
N LEU A 209 25.10 6.19 -3.19
CA LEU A 209 23.80 5.51 -3.32
C LEU A 209 23.70 4.25 -2.46
N MET A 210 24.79 3.47 -2.35
CA MET A 210 24.85 2.31 -1.45
C MET A 210 24.76 2.73 0.02
N LEU A 211 25.46 3.80 0.43
CA LEU A 211 25.40 4.33 1.80
C LEU A 211 24.00 4.86 2.14
N LEU A 212 23.34 5.57 1.23
CA LEU A 212 21.96 6.05 1.42
C LEU A 212 20.91 4.92 1.38
N ASN A 213 21.26 3.74 0.86
CA ASN A 213 20.42 2.54 0.88
C ASN A 213 20.73 1.62 2.06
N ARG A 214 21.85 1.82 2.77
CA ARG A 214 22.05 1.29 4.10
C ARG A 214 21.20 2.12 5.06
N SER A 215 19.99 1.65 5.32
CA SER A 215 19.22 2.10 6.49
C SER A 215 20.17 2.09 7.70
N PRO A 216 20.17 3.11 8.57
CA PRO A 216 20.89 2.99 9.81
C PRO A 216 20.30 1.78 10.54
N THR A 217 21.07 0.71 10.62
CA THR A 217 20.84 -0.36 11.57
C THR A 217 21.23 0.20 12.93
N SER A 218 20.53 1.24 13.39
CA SER A 218 20.51 1.51 14.81
C SER A 218 19.84 0.30 15.42
N SER A 219 20.53 -0.32 16.38
CA SER A 219 19.98 -1.17 17.41
C SER A 219 18.88 -0.41 18.16
N GLN A 220 17.76 -0.12 17.50
CA GLN A 220 16.56 0.37 18.15
C GLN A 220 16.03 -0.82 18.94
N LYS A 221 16.07 -0.65 20.26
CA LYS A 221 15.28 -1.45 21.19
C LYS A 221 13.85 -1.48 20.64
N GLN A 222 13.31 -2.67 20.42
CA GLN A 222 11.93 -2.85 20.00
C GLN A 222 11.05 -2.15 21.04
N GLN A 223 10.16 -1.26 20.61
CA GLN A 223 9.23 -0.63 21.54
C GLN A 223 8.19 -1.67 21.97
N GLU A 224 7.92 -1.74 23.28
CA GLU A 224 6.84 -2.54 23.83
C GLU A 224 5.51 -2.01 23.28
N GLY A 225 4.70 -2.87 22.67
CA GLY A 225 3.41 -2.49 22.11
C GLY A 225 3.13 -2.98 20.68
N TYR A 226 1.86 -2.89 20.30
CA TYR A 226 1.37 -3.37 19.00
C TYR A 226 0.80 -2.26 18.15
N PHE A 227 1.05 -2.36 16.85
CA PHE A 227 0.46 -1.50 15.84
C PHE A 227 -0.70 -2.23 15.15
N LEU A 228 -1.93 -1.74 15.28
CA LEU A 228 -3.11 -2.40 14.72
C LEU A 228 -3.60 -1.67 13.46
N ILE A 229 -4.11 -2.41 12.47
CA ILE A 229 -4.61 -1.84 11.21
C ILE A 229 -5.93 -2.48 10.83
N ALA A 230 -7.02 -1.72 10.98
CA ALA A 230 -8.34 -2.01 10.45
C ALA A 230 -8.71 -1.00 9.36
N GLY A 231 -9.09 -1.49 8.17
CA GLY A 231 -9.46 -0.67 7.01
C GLY A 231 -10.96 -0.54 6.77
N GLU A 232 -11.79 -1.28 7.51
CA GLU A 232 -13.24 -1.39 7.31
C GLU A 232 -13.96 -1.51 8.66
N GLN A 233 -15.27 -1.23 8.67
CA GLN A 233 -16.09 -1.25 9.87
C GLN A 233 -16.17 -2.63 10.55
N SER A 234 -16.16 -3.72 9.77
CA SER A 234 -16.07 -5.09 10.30
C SER A 234 -14.76 -5.32 11.05
N GLY A 235 -13.65 -4.83 10.49
CA GLY A 235 -12.33 -4.88 11.12
C GLY A 235 -12.24 -4.02 12.37
N ASP A 236 -12.89 -2.85 12.39
CA ASP A 236 -12.94 -1.97 13.57
C ASP A 236 -13.67 -2.64 14.75
N LEU A 237 -14.81 -3.28 14.49
CA LEU A 237 -15.54 -4.03 15.52
C LEU A 237 -14.71 -5.18 16.11
N LEU A 238 -14.02 -5.94 15.25
CA LEU A 238 -13.12 -7.01 15.69
C LEU A 238 -11.91 -6.45 16.45
N GLY A 239 -11.35 -5.35 15.96
CA GLY A 239 -10.22 -4.66 16.58
C GLY A 239 -10.57 -4.12 17.96
N GLY A 240 -11.76 -3.54 18.15
CA GLY A 240 -12.20 -3.05 19.46
C GLY A 240 -12.21 -4.16 20.52
N LYS A 241 -12.86 -5.28 20.22
CA LYS A 241 -12.88 -6.45 21.12
C LYS A 241 -11.48 -7.03 21.39
N LEU A 242 -10.60 -7.04 20.37
CA LEU A 242 -9.21 -7.45 20.54
C LEU A 242 -8.43 -6.51 21.46
N VAL A 243 -8.60 -5.20 21.29
CA VAL A 243 -7.96 -4.17 22.14
C VAL A 243 -8.39 -4.33 23.59
N GLU A 244 -9.68 -4.56 23.85
CA GLU A 244 -10.21 -4.85 25.19
C GLU A 244 -9.58 -6.12 25.78
N ALA A 245 -9.48 -7.20 24.99
CA ALA A 245 -8.86 -8.46 25.42
C ALA A 245 -7.36 -8.30 25.72
N LEU A 246 -6.62 -7.55 24.89
CA LEU A 246 -5.20 -7.26 25.12
C LEU A 246 -5.00 -6.43 26.39
N ARG A 247 -5.84 -5.40 26.62
CA ARG A 247 -5.78 -4.57 27.84
C ARG A 247 -6.16 -5.35 29.09
N ARG A 248 -7.10 -6.29 29.02
CA ARG A 248 -7.41 -7.17 30.16
C ARG A 248 -6.20 -7.99 30.59
N LYS A 249 -5.35 -8.42 29.66
CA LYS A 249 -4.13 -9.18 29.96
C LYS A 249 -2.95 -8.28 30.35
N ILE A 250 -2.79 -7.13 29.68
CA ILE A 250 -1.72 -6.16 29.94
C ILE A 250 -2.32 -4.75 29.94
N PRO A 251 -2.74 -4.20 31.10
CA PRO A 251 -3.51 -2.96 31.18
C PRO A 251 -2.86 -1.71 30.56
N GLN A 252 -1.53 -1.65 30.55
CA GLN A 252 -0.76 -0.51 30.05
C GLN A 252 -0.04 -0.78 28.73
N ILE A 253 -0.42 -1.84 27.99
CA ILE A 253 0.22 -2.12 26.70
C ILE A 253 -0.03 -0.98 25.70
N PRO A 254 1.03 -0.43 25.07
CA PRO A 254 0.85 0.59 24.04
C PRO A 254 0.18 -0.03 22.80
N LEU A 255 -0.98 0.51 22.43
CA LEU A 255 -1.75 0.10 21.26
C LEU A 255 -2.07 1.33 20.43
N GLU A 256 -1.57 1.35 19.20
CA GLU A 256 -1.79 2.45 18.28
C GLU A 256 -2.04 1.96 16.85
N GLY A 257 -2.59 2.81 15.99
CA GLY A 257 -2.53 2.60 14.55
C GLY A 257 -3.72 3.13 13.78
N VAL A 258 -4.27 2.28 12.91
CA VAL A 258 -5.39 2.62 12.02
C VAL A 258 -6.64 1.90 12.50
N GLY A 259 -7.67 2.66 12.86
CA GLY A 259 -8.93 2.13 13.37
C GLY A 259 -10.05 3.15 13.29
N GLY A 260 -11.26 2.72 13.64
CA GLY A 260 -12.46 3.52 13.72
C GLY A 260 -12.84 3.85 15.16
N ALA A 261 -14.14 4.06 15.37
CA ALA A 261 -14.69 4.42 16.67
C ALA A 261 -14.54 3.29 17.70
N GLN A 262 -14.78 2.04 17.31
CA GLN A 262 -14.78 0.92 18.25
C GLN A 262 -13.40 0.67 18.84
N MET A 263 -12.36 0.71 18.01
CA MET A 263 -10.97 0.57 18.50
C MET A 263 -10.55 1.76 19.37
N LYS A 264 -11.01 2.97 19.03
CA LYS A 264 -10.74 4.18 19.82
C LYS A 264 -11.38 4.10 21.20
N ASP A 265 -12.65 3.71 21.27
CA ASP A 265 -13.42 3.62 22.51
C ASP A 265 -12.87 2.51 23.42
N ALA A 266 -12.33 1.43 22.84
CA ALA A 266 -11.58 0.40 23.55
C ALA A 266 -10.19 0.87 24.08
N GLY A 267 -9.78 2.11 23.76
CA GLY A 267 -8.56 2.73 24.25
C GLY A 267 -7.34 2.61 23.32
N MET A 268 -7.52 2.36 22.03
CA MET A 268 -6.40 2.44 21.07
C MET A 268 -6.12 3.89 20.66
N GLU A 269 -4.85 4.26 20.54
CA GLU A 269 -4.47 5.54 19.94
C GLU A 269 -4.66 5.52 18.42
N ILE A 270 -5.58 6.35 17.90
CA ILE A 270 -5.84 6.44 16.46
C ILE A 270 -4.89 7.42 15.79
N ILE A 271 -3.95 6.89 15.03
CA ILE A 271 -2.93 7.64 14.28
C ILE A 271 -3.49 8.09 12.94
N HIS A 272 -4.23 7.19 12.29
CA HIS A 272 -4.98 7.50 11.09
C HIS A 272 -6.41 6.94 11.19
N PRO A 273 -7.43 7.75 10.88
CA PRO A 273 -8.81 7.25 10.82
C PRO A 273 -8.97 6.24 9.68
N MET A 274 -9.68 5.13 9.94
CA MET A 274 -9.92 4.07 8.96
C MET A 274 -10.63 4.58 7.70
N GLU A 275 -11.43 5.64 7.82
CA GLU A 275 -12.18 6.28 6.73
C GLU A 275 -11.26 6.78 5.59
N ARG A 276 -9.97 7.00 5.88
CA ARG A 276 -8.98 7.35 4.84
C ARG A 276 -8.62 6.18 3.92
N PHE A 277 -8.87 4.95 4.38
CA PHE A 277 -8.57 3.70 3.70
C PHE A 277 -9.84 3.03 3.15
N GLN A 278 -11.02 3.40 3.64
CA GLN A 278 -12.30 2.98 3.09
C GLN A 278 -12.52 3.59 1.70
N VAL A 279 -12.26 2.80 0.67
CA VAL A 279 -12.59 3.19 -0.70
C VAL A 279 -13.40 2.08 -1.35
N MET A 280 -14.67 2.36 -1.65
CA MET A 280 -15.58 1.40 -2.27
C MET A 280 -15.85 1.80 -3.72
N GLY A 281 -15.64 0.89 -4.66
CA GLY A 281 -15.94 1.11 -6.08
C GLY A 281 -14.72 1.50 -6.93
N PHE A 282 -14.69 1.05 -8.18
CA PHE A 282 -13.55 1.21 -9.08
C PHE A 282 -13.17 2.69 -9.32
N TRP A 283 -14.18 3.55 -9.49
CA TRP A 283 -13.97 4.98 -9.74
C TRP A 283 -13.45 5.74 -8.52
N ASP A 284 -13.96 5.40 -7.32
CA ASP A 284 -13.50 6.03 -6.08
C ASP A 284 -12.09 5.59 -5.72
N VAL A 285 -11.74 4.32 -5.99
CA VAL A 285 -10.35 3.81 -5.86
C VAL A 285 -9.41 4.62 -6.74
N PHE A 286 -9.77 4.88 -8.00
CA PHE A 286 -8.89 5.61 -8.92
C PHE A 286 -8.63 7.06 -8.46
N ARG A 287 -9.66 7.75 -7.96
CA ARG A 287 -9.53 9.13 -7.42
C ARG A 287 -8.77 9.18 -6.10
N ALA A 288 -8.97 8.19 -5.23
CA ALA A 288 -8.32 8.14 -3.92
C ALA A 288 -6.88 7.58 -3.99
N LEU A 289 -6.47 6.94 -5.09
CA LEU A 289 -5.19 6.23 -5.21
C LEU A 289 -3.96 7.07 -4.84
N PRO A 290 -3.80 8.34 -5.28
CA PRO A 290 -2.64 9.14 -4.90
C PRO A 290 -2.56 9.37 -3.39
N LYS A 291 -3.70 9.63 -2.75
CA LYS A 291 -3.81 9.84 -1.30
C LYS A 291 -3.51 8.54 -0.56
N LEU A 292 -4.10 7.43 -1.00
CA LEU A 292 -3.87 6.10 -0.43
C LEU A 292 -2.39 5.69 -0.50
N LEU A 293 -1.71 5.98 -1.62
CA LEU A 293 -0.26 5.74 -1.77
C LEU A 293 0.57 6.62 -0.84
N CYS A 294 0.15 7.86 -0.59
CA CYS A 294 0.80 8.75 0.38
C CYS A 294 0.65 8.21 1.80
N ASP A 295 -0.57 7.86 2.20
CA ASP A 295 -0.88 7.34 3.54
C ASP A 295 -0.18 5.98 3.76
N PHE A 296 -0.17 5.10 2.76
CA PHE A 296 0.60 3.85 2.78
C PHE A 296 2.10 4.07 3.00
N ARG A 297 2.70 5.09 2.36
CA ARG A 297 4.13 5.42 2.56
C ARG A 297 4.40 5.95 3.96
N LYS A 298 3.55 6.85 4.47
CA LYS A 298 3.65 7.40 5.82
C LYS A 298 3.55 6.30 6.87
N LEU A 299 2.54 5.43 6.74
CA LEU A 299 2.33 4.29 7.62
C LEU A 299 3.52 3.34 7.62
N THR A 300 4.02 2.98 6.42
CA THR A 300 5.22 2.15 6.29
C THR A 300 6.43 2.79 6.98
N GLN A 301 6.62 4.10 6.83
CA GLN A 301 7.76 4.80 7.41
C GLN A 301 7.66 4.87 8.92
N ARG A 302 6.47 5.14 9.46
CA ARG A 302 6.22 5.22 10.90
C ARG A 302 6.49 3.89 11.61
N ILE A 303 5.89 2.80 11.13
CA ILE A 303 6.15 1.45 11.67
C ILE A 303 7.64 1.10 11.63
N LEU A 304 8.36 1.50 10.58
CA LEU A 304 9.80 1.28 10.49
C LEU A 304 10.64 2.17 11.40
N GLN A 305 10.13 3.33 11.81
CA GLN A 305 10.79 4.25 12.73
C GLN A 305 10.56 3.87 14.19
N GLU A 306 9.34 3.47 14.53
CA GLU A 306 8.93 3.11 15.89
C GLU A 306 9.33 1.67 16.24
N GLN A 307 9.41 0.77 15.24
CA GLN A 307 9.73 -0.65 15.43
C GLN A 307 8.89 -1.27 16.57
N PRO A 308 7.55 -1.26 16.47
CA PRO A 308 6.70 -1.90 17.45
C PRO A 308 7.04 -3.39 17.59
N GLU A 309 6.64 -3.99 18.70
CA GLU A 309 6.84 -5.41 18.95
C GLU A 309 6.17 -6.27 17.88
N GLY A 310 4.94 -5.88 17.51
CA GLY A 310 4.20 -6.50 16.42
C GLY A 310 3.28 -5.55 15.67
N VAL A 311 2.95 -5.91 14.44
CA VAL A 311 1.86 -5.30 13.67
C VAL A 311 0.76 -6.33 13.48
N ILE A 312 -0.46 -5.97 13.86
CA ILE A 312 -1.66 -6.80 13.75
C ILE A 312 -2.53 -6.23 12.63
N PHE A 313 -2.61 -6.98 11.54
CA PHE A 313 -3.46 -6.66 10.40
C PHE A 313 -4.83 -7.28 10.62
N ILE A 314 -5.89 -6.47 10.68
CA ILE A 314 -7.25 -6.95 10.94
C ILE A 314 -8.04 -6.89 9.64
N ASP A 315 -8.36 -8.06 9.10
CA ASP A 315 -9.03 -8.22 7.82
C ASP A 315 -8.33 -7.41 6.69
N TYR A 316 -9.08 -6.90 5.73
CA TYR A 316 -8.63 -5.99 4.67
C TYR A 316 -7.34 -6.46 3.94
N PRO A 317 -7.34 -7.71 3.44
CA PRO A 317 -6.11 -8.45 3.16
C PRO A 317 -5.29 -7.89 2.00
N ASP A 318 -5.89 -7.22 1.01
CA ASP A 318 -5.14 -6.75 -0.16
C ASP A 318 -4.20 -5.59 0.20
N PHE A 319 -4.66 -4.62 1.01
CA PHE A 319 -3.81 -3.54 1.52
C PHE A 319 -2.83 -4.05 2.58
N ASN A 320 -3.35 -4.81 3.56
CA ASN A 320 -2.56 -5.31 4.68
C ASN A 320 -1.43 -6.23 4.22
N MET A 321 -1.65 -7.10 3.23
CA MET A 321 -0.59 -7.93 2.66
C MET A 321 0.44 -7.14 1.86
N LEU A 322 0.03 -6.08 1.18
CA LEU A 322 0.98 -5.21 0.49
C LEU A 322 1.91 -4.53 1.50
N LEU A 323 1.35 -4.05 2.62
CA LEU A 323 2.09 -3.42 3.70
C LEU A 323 3.03 -4.41 4.39
N ALA A 324 2.53 -5.57 4.82
CA ALA A 324 3.30 -6.63 5.47
C ALA A 324 4.54 -7.04 4.64
N ARG A 325 4.35 -7.29 3.34
CA ARG A 325 5.46 -7.60 2.43
C ARG A 325 6.47 -6.47 2.33
N ARG A 326 6.00 -5.21 2.32
CA ARG A 326 6.89 -4.05 2.22
C ARG A 326 7.67 -3.82 3.51
N LEU A 327 7.07 -4.05 4.67
CA LEU A 327 7.74 -4.01 5.96
C LEU A 327 8.86 -5.06 6.02
N ARG A 328 8.58 -6.31 5.66
CA ARG A 328 9.62 -7.37 5.56
C ARG A 328 10.74 -7.00 4.59
N LYS A 329 10.42 -6.55 3.37
CA LYS A 329 11.41 -6.12 2.38
C LYS A 329 12.29 -4.95 2.85
N LYS A 330 11.77 -4.10 3.73
CA LYS A 330 12.50 -2.96 4.31
C LYS A 330 13.22 -3.30 5.62
N GLY A 331 13.19 -4.56 6.04
CA GLY A 331 13.94 -5.04 7.20
C GLY A 331 13.22 -4.89 8.55
N TYR A 332 11.90 -4.73 8.57
CA TYR A 332 11.12 -4.78 9.82
C TYR A 332 11.26 -6.16 10.47
N LYS A 333 11.67 -6.17 11.75
CA LYS A 333 11.99 -7.40 12.50
C LYS A 333 10.88 -7.83 13.46
N GLY A 334 9.93 -6.95 13.79
CA GLY A 334 8.83 -7.30 14.68
C GLY A 334 7.85 -8.31 14.08
N LYS A 335 6.94 -8.79 14.92
CA LYS A 335 5.96 -9.80 14.55
C LYS A 335 4.94 -9.21 13.56
N LEU A 336 4.59 -9.95 12.53
CA LEU A 336 3.53 -9.61 11.59
C LEU A 336 2.43 -10.65 11.73
N ILE A 337 1.34 -10.23 12.37
CA ILE A 337 0.19 -11.07 12.68
C ILE A 337 -0.96 -10.64 11.78
N HIS A 338 -1.70 -11.60 11.22
CA HIS A 338 -2.92 -11.30 10.48
C HIS A 338 -4.11 -11.94 11.18
N TYR A 339 -5.11 -11.12 11.50
CA TYR A 339 -6.37 -11.53 12.10
C TYR A 339 -7.46 -11.57 11.04
N VAL A 340 -8.16 -12.70 10.96
CA VAL A 340 -9.06 -13.12 9.87
C VAL A 340 -8.26 -13.63 8.69
N CYS A 341 -8.36 -14.93 8.40
CA CYS A 341 -7.65 -15.51 7.27
C CYS A 341 -8.24 -14.96 5.96
N PRO A 342 -7.42 -14.44 5.03
CA PRO A 342 -7.90 -14.16 3.69
C PRO A 342 -8.44 -15.46 3.08
N SER A 343 -9.58 -15.44 2.37
CA SER A 343 -10.23 -16.63 1.81
C SER A 343 -9.42 -17.32 0.68
N VAL A 344 -8.23 -17.83 1.01
CA VAL A 344 -7.27 -18.49 0.12
C VAL A 344 -7.83 -19.79 -0.43
N TRP A 345 -8.69 -20.45 0.35
CA TRP A 345 -9.41 -21.67 0.03
C TRP A 345 -10.38 -21.49 -1.15
N ALA A 346 -10.94 -20.29 -1.34
CA ALA A 346 -11.94 -20.05 -2.36
C ALA A 346 -11.39 -19.94 -3.80
N TRP A 347 -10.24 -19.30 -4.00
CA TRP A 347 -9.79 -18.97 -5.38
C TRP A 347 -8.30 -18.62 -5.54
N ARG A 348 -7.49 -18.66 -4.47
CA ARG A 348 -6.07 -18.26 -4.53
C ARG A 348 -5.16 -19.19 -3.70
N LYS A 349 -5.19 -20.50 -3.93
CA LYS A 349 -4.34 -21.48 -3.20
C LYS A 349 -2.84 -21.10 -3.17
N LYS A 350 -2.30 -20.53 -4.25
CA LYS A 350 -0.90 -20.02 -4.30
C LYS A 350 -0.59 -18.92 -3.27
N ARG A 351 -1.61 -18.22 -2.74
CA ARG A 351 -1.46 -17.15 -1.73
C ARG A 351 -1.03 -17.70 -0.37
N VAL A 352 -1.30 -18.97 -0.06
CA VAL A 352 -0.84 -19.66 1.17
C VAL A 352 0.68 -19.49 1.36
N HIS A 353 1.46 -19.82 0.33
CA HIS A 353 2.93 -19.67 0.35
C HIS A 353 3.39 -18.23 0.52
N SER A 354 2.66 -17.26 -0.06
CA SER A 354 2.98 -15.85 0.11
C SER A 354 2.70 -15.35 1.53
N LEU A 355 1.64 -15.84 2.17
CA LEU A 355 1.30 -15.53 3.55
C LEU A 355 2.35 -16.11 4.48
N ALA A 356 2.67 -17.40 4.32
CA ALA A 356 3.67 -18.09 5.12
C ALA A 356 5.09 -17.50 5.01
N LYS A 357 5.44 -16.89 3.87
CA LYS A 357 6.72 -16.19 3.71
C LYS A 357 6.77 -14.82 4.42
N THR A 358 5.62 -14.24 4.75
CA THR A 358 5.52 -12.84 5.19
C THR A 358 5.15 -12.71 6.66
N LEU A 359 4.19 -13.50 7.11
CA LEU A 359 3.60 -13.44 8.44
C LEU A 359 4.34 -14.36 9.42
N ASP A 360 4.22 -14.06 10.71
CA ASP A 360 4.67 -14.94 11.79
C ASP A 360 3.51 -15.66 12.48
N LEU A 361 2.29 -15.11 12.40
CA LEU A 361 1.09 -15.72 12.96
C LEU A 361 -0.12 -15.38 12.09
N LEU A 362 -1.00 -16.36 11.90
CA LEU A 362 -2.30 -16.18 11.27
C LEU A 362 -3.40 -16.62 12.25
N LEU A 363 -4.33 -15.73 12.55
CA LEU A 363 -5.49 -16.02 13.39
C LEU A 363 -6.68 -16.28 12.47
N ALA A 364 -7.06 -17.54 12.36
CA ALA A 364 -8.16 -18.05 11.57
C ALA A 364 -9.48 -18.02 12.36
N ILE A 365 -10.59 -17.73 11.67
CA ILE A 365 -11.93 -17.66 12.27
C ILE A 365 -12.85 -18.77 11.79
N LEU A 366 -12.40 -19.58 10.84
CA LEU A 366 -13.06 -20.82 10.42
C LEU A 366 -12.19 -22.02 10.76
N PRO A 367 -12.77 -23.15 11.21
CA PRO A 367 -12.02 -24.28 11.73
C PRO A 367 -11.09 -24.89 10.67
N PHE A 368 -11.56 -25.05 9.43
CA PHE A 368 -10.83 -25.68 8.32
C PHE A 368 -9.69 -24.82 7.73
N GLU A 369 -9.60 -23.54 8.12
CA GLU A 369 -8.60 -22.64 7.56
C GLU A 369 -7.18 -23.01 8.01
N LYS A 370 -7.04 -23.66 9.16
CA LYS A 370 -5.75 -24.11 9.68
C LYS A 370 -5.13 -25.17 8.77
N GLU A 371 -5.93 -26.11 8.31
CA GLU A 371 -5.54 -27.23 7.44
C GLU A 371 -5.05 -26.72 6.07
N CYS A 372 -5.56 -25.59 5.61
CA CYS A 372 -5.12 -24.94 4.36
C CYS A 372 -3.64 -24.53 4.38
N PHE A 373 -3.01 -24.43 5.57
CA PHE A 373 -1.61 -24.05 5.75
C PHE A 373 -0.74 -25.19 6.25
N SER A 374 -1.25 -26.42 6.32
CA SER A 374 -0.55 -27.62 6.82
C SER A 374 0.79 -27.90 6.12
N GLU A 375 0.93 -27.53 4.85
CA GLU A 375 2.17 -27.66 4.07
C GLU A 375 3.21 -26.58 4.39
N THR A 376 2.90 -25.63 5.27
CA THR A 376 3.75 -24.47 5.59
C THR A 376 4.17 -24.47 7.06
N LYS A 377 5.24 -23.73 7.36
CA LYS A 377 5.71 -23.52 8.74
C LYS A 377 5.00 -22.37 9.46
N LEU A 378 4.00 -21.74 8.84
CA LEU A 378 3.30 -20.61 9.43
C LEU A 378 2.43 -21.10 10.60
N PRO A 379 2.63 -20.59 11.82
CA PRO A 379 1.68 -20.80 12.91
C PRO A 379 0.30 -20.26 12.51
N VAL A 380 -0.70 -21.15 12.49
CA VAL A 380 -2.10 -20.80 12.28
C VAL A 380 -2.90 -21.25 13.48
N SER A 381 -3.57 -20.30 14.13
CA SER A 381 -4.43 -20.57 15.29
C SER A 381 -5.88 -20.31 14.92
N TYR A 382 -6.73 -21.30 15.18
CA TYR A 382 -8.17 -21.12 15.10
C TYR A 382 -8.63 -20.46 16.40
N VAL A 383 -9.10 -19.22 16.31
CA VAL A 383 -9.48 -18.45 17.51
C VAL A 383 -10.95 -18.57 17.84
N GLY A 384 -11.79 -19.06 16.92
CA GLY A 384 -13.24 -19.04 17.05
C GLY A 384 -13.88 -18.01 16.12
N HIS A 385 -15.19 -18.14 15.88
CA HIS A 385 -15.90 -17.23 14.97
C HIS A 385 -16.57 -16.08 15.74
N PRO A 386 -16.26 -14.80 15.44
CA PRO A 386 -16.77 -13.64 16.19
C PRO A 386 -18.30 -13.51 16.26
N LEU A 387 -18.99 -14.09 15.28
CA LEU A 387 -20.44 -14.14 15.24
C LEU A 387 -21.06 -14.86 16.44
N VAL A 388 -20.40 -15.88 17.00
CA VAL A 388 -20.94 -16.65 18.13
C VAL A 388 -21.15 -15.75 19.34
N ALA A 389 -20.10 -15.04 19.77
CA ALA A 389 -20.17 -14.09 20.87
C ALA A 389 -21.19 -12.96 20.60
N THR A 390 -21.37 -12.59 19.33
CA THR A 390 -22.35 -11.56 18.92
C THR A 390 -23.79 -12.05 19.08
N LEU A 391 -24.07 -13.32 18.81
CA LEU A 391 -25.39 -13.92 19.01
C LEU A 391 -25.69 -14.21 20.48
N GLU A 392 -24.68 -14.63 21.25
CA GLU A 392 -24.83 -14.90 22.69
C GLU A 392 -25.11 -13.62 23.50
N SER A 393 -24.54 -12.48 23.09
CA SER A 393 -24.82 -11.19 23.74
C SER A 393 -26.06 -10.47 23.19
N HIS A 394 -26.71 -11.00 22.15
CA HIS A 394 -27.88 -10.35 21.55
C HIS A 394 -29.13 -10.55 22.39
N SER A 395 -29.83 -9.46 22.69
CA SER A 395 -31.09 -9.50 23.44
C SER A 395 -32.28 -9.57 22.49
N TYR A 396 -32.98 -10.71 22.50
CA TYR A 396 -34.11 -10.99 21.61
C TYR A 396 -35.42 -10.40 22.16
N MET A 397 -35.56 -9.07 22.08
CA MET A 397 -36.69 -8.34 22.71
C MET A 397 -37.89 -8.12 21.77
N ASN A 398 -37.71 -8.22 20.45
CA ASN A 398 -38.71 -7.83 19.44
C ASN A 398 -39.09 -8.98 18.49
N THR A 399 -39.40 -10.17 19.04
CA THR A 399 -39.78 -11.31 18.20
C THR A 399 -41.15 -11.10 17.55
N PRO A 400 -41.24 -11.23 16.20
CA PRO A 400 -42.51 -11.04 15.49
C PRO A 400 -43.49 -12.15 15.88
N LYS A 401 -44.62 -11.77 16.50
CA LYS A 401 -45.71 -12.71 16.82
C LYS A 401 -46.60 -12.90 15.60
N THR A 402 -46.58 -14.09 15.01
CA THR A 402 -47.41 -14.46 13.87
C THR A 402 -48.34 -15.61 14.21
N SER A 403 -49.50 -15.68 13.56
CA SER A 403 -50.47 -16.79 13.75
C SER A 403 -50.07 -18.08 13.03
N LYS A 404 -49.20 -17.98 12.02
CA LYS A 404 -48.63 -19.08 11.24
C LYS A 404 -47.12 -19.12 11.42
N PRO A 405 -46.45 -20.27 11.21
CA PRO A 405 -45.00 -20.33 11.14
C PRO A 405 -44.45 -19.38 10.08
N ILE A 406 -43.24 -18.85 10.30
CA ILE A 406 -42.64 -17.87 9.39
C ILE A 406 -41.77 -18.55 8.33
N LEU A 407 -41.97 -18.17 7.06
CA LEU A 407 -41.02 -18.39 5.98
C LEU A 407 -40.27 -17.06 5.73
N ALA A 408 -38.99 -17.03 6.10
CA ALA A 408 -38.18 -15.81 6.02
C ALA A 408 -37.43 -15.70 4.69
N LEU A 409 -37.49 -14.53 4.05
CA LEU A 409 -36.74 -14.23 2.82
C LEU A 409 -35.61 -13.25 3.12
N PHE A 410 -34.40 -13.62 2.70
CA PHE A 410 -33.19 -12.80 2.78
C PHE A 410 -32.67 -12.54 1.35
N PRO A 411 -33.14 -11.46 0.68
CA PRO A 411 -32.87 -11.21 -0.73
C PRO A 411 -31.49 -10.61 -1.03
N GLY A 412 -30.71 -10.30 0.01
CA GLY A 412 -29.37 -9.71 -0.09
C GLY A 412 -29.31 -8.29 0.46
N SER A 413 -28.11 -7.73 0.49
CA SER A 413 -27.83 -6.42 1.09
C SER A 413 -27.68 -5.29 0.06
N ARG A 414 -27.59 -5.66 -1.22
CA ARG A 414 -27.34 -4.74 -2.34
C ARG A 414 -28.53 -4.75 -3.30
N THR A 415 -28.85 -3.59 -3.86
CA THR A 415 -29.91 -3.41 -4.88
C THR A 415 -29.82 -4.45 -6.01
N GLY A 416 -28.60 -4.71 -6.51
CA GLY A 416 -28.39 -5.71 -7.56
C GLY A 416 -28.65 -7.16 -7.11
N GLU A 417 -28.38 -7.51 -5.84
CA GLU A 417 -28.71 -8.83 -5.30
C GLU A 417 -30.22 -8.99 -5.17
N ILE A 418 -30.90 -7.96 -4.65
CA ILE A 418 -32.36 -7.92 -4.48
C ILE A 418 -33.05 -8.12 -5.83
N ASN A 419 -32.68 -7.35 -6.85
CA ASN A 419 -33.31 -7.40 -8.16
C ASN A 419 -33.16 -8.73 -8.89
N ARG A 420 -32.14 -9.53 -8.55
CA ARG A 420 -31.92 -10.84 -9.15
C ARG A 420 -32.57 -11.97 -8.35
N ASN A 421 -32.56 -11.88 -7.02
CA ASN A 421 -32.96 -12.99 -6.16
C ASN A 421 -34.39 -12.88 -5.63
N LEU A 422 -34.84 -11.68 -5.26
CA LEU A 422 -36.16 -11.48 -4.66
C LEU A 422 -37.32 -11.95 -5.57
N PRO A 423 -37.32 -11.72 -6.90
CA PRO A 423 -38.39 -12.23 -7.76
C PRO A 423 -38.55 -13.76 -7.70
N LEU A 424 -37.43 -14.49 -7.67
CA LEU A 424 -37.45 -15.95 -7.54
C LEU A 424 -37.92 -16.36 -6.14
N GLN A 425 -37.36 -15.75 -5.09
CA GLN A 425 -37.71 -16.05 -3.70
C GLN A 425 -39.19 -15.81 -3.44
N TRP A 426 -39.72 -14.69 -3.93
CA TRP A 426 -41.14 -14.36 -3.83
C TRP A 426 -42.02 -15.37 -4.56
N LYS A 427 -41.69 -15.72 -5.80
CA LYS A 427 -42.43 -16.74 -6.57
C LYS A 427 -42.48 -18.09 -5.87
N VAL A 428 -41.38 -18.49 -5.22
CA VAL A 428 -41.33 -19.71 -4.41
C VAL A 428 -42.18 -19.55 -3.15
N ALA A 429 -42.03 -18.44 -2.42
CA ALA A 429 -42.75 -18.18 -1.17
C ALA A 429 -44.28 -18.16 -1.35
N GLN A 430 -44.78 -17.70 -2.51
CA GLN A 430 -46.21 -17.74 -2.83
C GLN A 430 -46.81 -19.15 -2.71
N ALA A 431 -46.06 -20.21 -3.04
CA ALA A 431 -46.51 -21.60 -2.90
C ALA A 431 -46.70 -22.06 -1.45
N PHE A 432 -46.21 -21.28 -0.48
CA PHE A 432 -46.28 -21.56 0.96
C PHE A 432 -47.17 -20.58 1.73
N SER A 433 -47.68 -19.52 1.08
CA SER A 433 -48.49 -18.45 1.70
C SER A 433 -49.77 -18.92 2.41
N ASN A 434 -50.31 -20.07 2.02
CA ASN A 434 -51.47 -20.69 2.69
C ASN A 434 -51.13 -21.22 4.09
N ARG A 435 -49.88 -21.68 4.31
CA ARG A 435 -49.42 -22.34 5.54
C ARG A 435 -48.43 -21.50 6.37
N TYR A 436 -47.76 -20.53 5.74
CA TYR A 436 -46.74 -19.70 6.37
C TYR A 436 -47.07 -18.21 6.26
N THR A 437 -46.64 -17.46 7.27
CA THR A 437 -46.49 -16.00 7.14
C THR A 437 -45.16 -15.73 6.45
N ILE A 438 -45.19 -14.98 5.34
CA ILE A 438 -43.98 -14.60 4.60
C ILE A 438 -43.45 -13.30 5.20
N ALA A 439 -42.19 -13.32 5.62
CA ALA A 439 -41.50 -12.15 6.16
C ALA A 439 -40.20 -11.91 5.40
N VAL A 440 -39.89 -10.66 5.06
CA VAL A 440 -38.73 -10.30 4.24
C VAL A 440 -37.80 -9.40 5.04
N SER A 441 -36.55 -9.80 5.16
CA SER A 441 -35.53 -9.01 5.85
C SER A 441 -35.05 -7.86 4.98
N VAL A 442 -35.06 -6.66 5.54
CA VAL A 442 -34.54 -5.43 4.95
C VAL A 442 -33.16 -5.16 5.54
N ALA A 443 -32.10 -5.59 4.85
CA ALA A 443 -30.73 -5.49 5.38
C ALA A 443 -30.28 -4.05 5.68
N ARG A 444 -30.83 -3.05 4.96
CA ARG A 444 -30.58 -1.62 5.14
C ARG A 444 -31.84 -0.84 4.76
N SER A 445 -32.18 0.21 5.50
CA SER A 445 -33.32 1.07 5.16
C SER A 445 -33.27 1.60 3.72
N ALA A 446 -32.07 1.90 3.21
CA ALA A 446 -31.86 2.41 1.85
C ALA A 446 -32.27 1.43 0.71
N VAL A 447 -32.50 0.15 1.00
CA VAL A 447 -32.95 -0.82 -0.01
C VAL A 447 -34.42 -1.21 0.13
N GLU A 448 -35.12 -0.65 1.10
CA GLU A 448 -36.53 -0.98 1.37
C GLU A 448 -37.44 -0.68 0.17
N GLU A 449 -37.28 0.50 -0.45
CA GLU A 449 -38.03 0.87 -1.66
C GLU A 449 -37.79 -0.11 -2.81
N GLU A 450 -36.57 -0.62 -2.96
CA GLU A 450 -36.27 -1.60 -4.00
C GLU A 450 -36.97 -2.94 -3.71
N ILE A 451 -36.98 -3.37 -2.44
CA ILE A 451 -37.68 -4.58 -2.01
C ILE A 451 -39.18 -4.45 -2.29
N ARG A 452 -39.77 -3.29 -1.97
CA ARG A 452 -41.20 -3.00 -2.20
C ARG A 452 -41.62 -3.09 -3.67
N LYS A 453 -40.74 -2.82 -4.64
CA LYS A 453 -41.05 -2.97 -6.08
C LYS A 453 -41.39 -4.40 -6.50
N HIS A 454 -40.92 -5.40 -5.74
CA HIS A 454 -41.10 -6.82 -6.08
C HIS A 454 -42.19 -7.50 -5.25
N LEU A 455 -42.77 -6.81 -4.26
CA LEU A 455 -43.65 -7.41 -3.25
C LEU A 455 -44.97 -6.62 -3.10
N PRO A 456 -46.09 -7.29 -2.79
CA PRO A 456 -47.31 -6.63 -2.36
C PRO A 456 -47.12 -5.81 -1.06
N GLU A 457 -48.01 -4.84 -0.80
CA GLU A 457 -47.93 -3.97 0.38
C GLU A 457 -48.11 -4.74 1.69
N GLU A 458 -48.90 -5.82 1.67
CA GLU A 458 -49.29 -6.60 2.86
C GLU A 458 -48.16 -7.50 3.38
N ILE A 459 -47.02 -7.58 2.68
CA ILE A 459 -45.89 -8.41 3.11
C ILE A 459 -45.15 -7.75 4.27
N LEU A 460 -44.91 -8.56 5.31
CA LEU A 460 -44.17 -8.16 6.50
C LEU A 460 -42.70 -7.90 6.14
N LEU A 461 -42.30 -6.63 6.15
CA LEU A 461 -40.89 -6.25 6.08
C LEU A 461 -40.33 -6.15 7.49
N VAL A 462 -39.20 -6.83 7.73
CA VAL A 462 -38.51 -6.80 9.01
C VAL A 462 -37.22 -5.99 8.86
N PRO A 463 -37.04 -4.89 9.64
CA PRO A 463 -35.81 -4.11 9.64
C PRO A 463 -34.58 -4.95 9.97
N GLY A 464 -33.42 -4.52 9.47
CA GLY A 464 -32.16 -5.24 9.65
C GLY A 464 -31.74 -5.39 11.11
N GLU A 465 -32.15 -4.45 11.96
CA GLU A 465 -31.93 -4.46 13.41
C GLU A 465 -32.65 -5.63 14.10
N SER A 466 -33.82 -6.02 13.57
CA SER A 466 -34.64 -7.12 14.08
C SER A 466 -34.44 -8.43 13.31
N ARG A 467 -33.35 -8.55 12.54
CA ARG A 467 -33.12 -9.73 11.68
C ARG A 467 -32.86 -11.01 12.48
N TYR A 468 -32.24 -10.92 13.66
CA TYR A 468 -31.95 -12.10 14.47
C TYR A 468 -33.22 -12.64 15.13
N GLU A 469 -34.14 -11.76 15.49
CA GLU A 469 -35.48 -12.07 15.93
C GLU A 469 -36.26 -12.79 14.83
N LEU A 470 -36.18 -12.29 13.59
CA LEU A 470 -36.76 -12.99 12.44
C LEU A 470 -36.12 -14.37 12.24
N MET A 471 -34.79 -14.48 12.30
CA MET A 471 -34.10 -15.78 12.17
C MET A 471 -34.52 -16.76 13.27
N LYS A 472 -34.65 -16.28 14.51
CA LYS A 472 -35.03 -17.11 15.65
C LYS A 472 -36.45 -17.68 15.52
N GLU A 473 -37.39 -16.90 14.98
CA GLU A 473 -38.79 -17.31 14.82
C GLU A 473 -39.08 -18.01 13.48
N ALA A 474 -38.16 -17.94 12.51
CA ALA A 474 -38.33 -18.55 11.19
C ALA A 474 -38.29 -20.07 11.27
N LYS A 475 -39.29 -20.72 10.65
CA LYS A 475 -39.31 -22.19 10.50
C LYS A 475 -38.56 -22.64 9.25
N LEU A 476 -38.59 -21.82 8.20
CA LEU A 476 -37.89 -22.03 6.93
C LEU A 476 -37.32 -20.71 6.45
N ALA A 477 -36.23 -20.76 5.69
CA ALA A 477 -35.65 -19.58 5.07
C ALA A 477 -35.24 -19.78 3.61
N LEU A 478 -35.36 -18.71 2.83
CA LEU A 478 -34.71 -18.55 1.54
C LEU A 478 -33.68 -17.43 1.66
N ALA A 479 -32.43 -17.72 1.31
CA ALA A 479 -31.35 -16.76 1.52
C ALA A 479 -30.40 -16.67 0.34
N THR A 480 -29.90 -15.46 0.07
CA THR A 480 -28.76 -15.28 -0.83
C THR A 480 -27.47 -15.82 -0.23
N SER A 481 -26.58 -16.34 -1.07
CA SER A 481 -25.25 -16.81 -0.66
C SER A 481 -24.43 -15.68 -0.01
N GLY A 482 -24.22 -15.77 1.30
CA GLY A 482 -23.48 -14.78 2.10
C GLY A 482 -23.42 -15.16 3.58
N THR A 483 -22.92 -14.25 4.43
CA THR A 483 -22.83 -14.45 5.89
C THR A 483 -24.18 -14.76 6.54
N VAL A 484 -25.27 -14.28 5.96
CA VAL A 484 -26.65 -14.57 6.39
C VAL A 484 -26.94 -16.07 6.50
N VAL A 485 -26.32 -16.90 5.66
CA VAL A 485 -26.52 -18.36 5.70
C VAL A 485 -25.85 -18.97 6.94
N LEU A 486 -24.69 -18.45 7.34
CA LEU A 486 -24.02 -18.89 8.57
C LEU A 486 -24.84 -18.51 9.80
N GLU A 487 -25.43 -17.32 9.80
CA GLU A 487 -26.28 -16.83 10.88
C GLU A 487 -27.57 -17.66 11.00
N LEU A 488 -28.19 -18.01 9.87
CA LEU A 488 -29.32 -18.94 9.83
C LEU A 488 -28.94 -20.33 10.34
N GLY A 489 -27.75 -20.83 9.97
CA GLY A 489 -27.21 -22.08 10.49
C GLY A 489 -27.03 -22.06 12.01
N LEU A 490 -26.56 -20.95 12.58
CA LEU A 490 -26.43 -20.78 14.03
C LEU A 490 -27.79 -20.69 14.75
N HIS A 491 -28.82 -20.15 14.09
CA HIS A 491 -30.21 -20.21 14.57
C HIS A 491 -30.90 -21.56 14.29
N SER A 492 -30.21 -22.52 13.65
CA SER A 492 -30.74 -23.83 13.26
C SER A 492 -31.97 -23.76 12.35
N VAL A 493 -32.01 -22.77 11.43
CA VAL A 493 -33.13 -22.58 10.50
C VAL A 493 -32.85 -23.32 9.19
N PRO A 494 -33.69 -24.29 8.78
CA PRO A 494 -33.60 -24.94 7.48
C PRO A 494 -33.69 -23.90 6.35
N THR A 495 -32.62 -23.84 5.55
CA THR A 495 -32.43 -22.77 4.57
C THR A 495 -32.18 -23.36 3.18
N VAL A 496 -32.88 -22.85 2.17
CA VAL A 496 -32.52 -23.06 0.77
C VAL A 496 -31.81 -21.82 0.24
N VAL A 497 -30.62 -22.01 -0.31
CA VAL A 497 -29.74 -20.93 -0.74
C VAL A 497 -29.99 -20.66 -2.22
N THR A 498 -30.33 -19.42 -2.57
CA THR A 498 -30.60 -19.02 -3.95
C THR A 498 -29.70 -17.86 -4.34
N TYR A 499 -28.92 -17.99 -5.41
CA TYR A 499 -28.10 -16.89 -5.90
C TYR A 499 -28.03 -16.84 -7.44
N GLN A 500 -28.77 -15.91 -8.04
CA GLN A 500 -28.73 -15.69 -9.48
C GLN A 500 -27.51 -14.87 -9.92
N LEU A 501 -26.64 -15.51 -10.70
CA LEU A 501 -25.40 -14.93 -11.20
C LEU A 501 -25.59 -14.16 -12.52
N PRO A 502 -25.08 -12.91 -12.63
CA PRO A 502 -24.93 -12.25 -13.93
C PRO A 502 -24.05 -13.06 -14.88
N LEU A 503 -24.34 -13.03 -16.18
CA LEU A 503 -23.66 -13.84 -17.20
C LEU A 503 -22.13 -13.70 -17.17
N LEU A 504 -21.64 -12.45 -17.07
CA LEU A 504 -20.21 -12.17 -17.04
C LEU A 504 -19.54 -12.78 -15.78
N ASN A 505 -20.19 -12.70 -14.62
CA ASN A 505 -19.66 -13.24 -13.37
C ASN A 505 -19.59 -14.77 -13.41
N TYR A 506 -20.60 -15.42 -14.00
CA TYR A 506 -20.60 -16.86 -14.19
C TYR A 506 -19.44 -17.32 -15.10
N LEU A 507 -19.22 -16.61 -16.22
CA LEU A 507 -18.12 -16.91 -17.14
C LEU A 507 -16.75 -16.67 -16.49
N LEU A 508 -16.57 -15.54 -15.79
CA LEU A 508 -15.30 -15.23 -15.11
C LEU A 508 -15.00 -16.21 -13.97
N GLY A 509 -15.99 -16.55 -13.14
CA GLY A 509 -15.82 -17.52 -12.07
C GLY A 509 -15.38 -18.90 -12.58
N ARG A 510 -16.01 -19.37 -13.65
CA ARG A 510 -15.73 -20.70 -14.25
C ARG A 510 -14.40 -20.74 -15.00
N TYR A 511 -14.13 -19.76 -15.85
CA TYR A 511 -13.00 -19.83 -16.79
C TYR A 511 -11.75 -19.08 -16.33
N LEU A 512 -11.91 -17.94 -15.65
CA LEU A 512 -10.78 -17.10 -15.24
C LEU A 512 -10.28 -17.45 -13.83
N PHE A 513 -11.19 -17.56 -12.86
CA PHE A 513 -10.82 -17.78 -11.46
C PHE A 513 -10.73 -19.25 -11.06
N ARG A 514 -11.19 -20.18 -11.91
CA ARG A 514 -11.21 -21.63 -11.66
C ARG A 514 -11.66 -21.94 -10.23
N ILE A 515 -12.78 -21.36 -9.82
CA ILE A 515 -13.34 -21.55 -8.48
C ILE A 515 -13.74 -23.04 -8.37
N LEU A 516 -12.93 -23.82 -7.67
CA LEU A 516 -13.12 -25.25 -7.44
C LEU A 516 -13.57 -25.44 -5.99
N LEU A 517 -14.77 -24.94 -5.69
CA LEU A 517 -15.41 -25.14 -4.39
C LEU A 517 -16.43 -26.26 -4.49
N THR A 518 -16.41 -27.16 -3.50
CA THR A 518 -17.43 -28.21 -3.32
C THR A 518 -18.78 -27.61 -2.91
N SER A 519 -18.75 -26.47 -2.20
CA SER A 519 -19.93 -25.70 -1.77
C SER A 519 -19.59 -24.21 -1.67
N TYR A 520 -20.57 -23.34 -1.81
CA TYR A 520 -20.39 -21.89 -1.79
C TYR A 520 -20.71 -21.26 -0.43
N THR A 521 -21.51 -21.92 0.40
CA THR A 521 -21.88 -21.40 1.72
C THR A 521 -20.94 -21.88 2.82
N LEU A 522 -20.71 -21.01 3.81
CA LEU A 522 -19.85 -21.32 4.95
C LEU A 522 -20.37 -22.52 5.75
N VAL A 523 -21.69 -22.68 5.87
CA VAL A 523 -22.28 -23.81 6.60
C VAL A 523 -21.88 -25.14 5.95
N ASN A 524 -22.10 -25.27 4.64
CA ASN A 524 -21.78 -26.51 3.93
C ASN A 524 -20.26 -26.77 3.89
N LEU A 525 -19.45 -25.72 3.80
CA LEU A 525 -17.99 -25.83 3.84
C LEU A 525 -17.47 -26.28 5.20
N ILE A 526 -17.94 -25.68 6.29
CA ILE A 526 -17.56 -26.08 7.66
C ILE A 526 -18.07 -27.50 7.95
N CYS A 527 -19.27 -27.81 7.48
CA CYS A 527 -19.86 -29.11 7.74
C CYS A 527 -19.34 -30.23 6.81
N GLU A 528 -18.62 -29.88 5.74
CA GLU A 528 -18.18 -30.80 4.68
C GLU A 528 -19.32 -31.65 4.10
N LYS A 529 -20.55 -31.11 4.13
CA LYS A 529 -21.79 -31.77 3.69
C LYS A 529 -22.78 -30.73 3.18
N THR A 530 -23.68 -31.13 2.28
CA THR A 530 -24.79 -30.28 1.84
C THR A 530 -25.89 -30.27 2.91
N VAL A 531 -25.74 -29.40 3.92
CA VAL A 531 -26.75 -29.13 4.96
C VAL A 531 -27.87 -28.29 4.36
N PHE A 532 -27.49 -27.25 3.62
CA PHE A 532 -28.41 -26.35 2.92
C PHE A 532 -28.28 -26.53 1.41
N PRO A 533 -29.36 -26.89 0.68
CA PRO A 533 -29.34 -26.96 -0.78
C PRO A 533 -28.96 -25.61 -1.40
N GLU A 534 -28.01 -25.63 -2.35
CA GLU A 534 -27.47 -24.43 -2.99
C GLU A 534 -27.85 -24.35 -4.48
N PHE A 535 -28.73 -23.42 -4.82
CA PHE A 535 -29.11 -23.10 -6.19
C PHE A 535 -28.38 -21.84 -6.65
N ILE A 536 -27.18 -22.00 -7.20
CA ILE A 536 -26.29 -20.90 -7.60
C ILE A 536 -26.01 -20.97 -9.09
N HIS A 537 -26.99 -20.50 -9.87
CA HIS A 537 -26.99 -20.61 -11.32
C HIS A 537 -27.52 -19.34 -11.98
N ARG A 538 -27.31 -19.22 -13.30
CA ARG A 538 -27.86 -18.10 -14.09
C ARG A 538 -29.39 -18.12 -14.09
N LYS A 539 -29.99 -19.31 -14.19
CA LYS A 539 -31.43 -19.54 -14.19
C LYS A 539 -31.70 -20.69 -13.25
N ILE A 540 -32.62 -20.48 -12.33
CA ILE A 540 -33.03 -21.45 -11.32
C ILE A 540 -34.51 -21.70 -11.57
N ASP A 541 -34.92 -22.97 -11.64
CA ASP A 541 -36.34 -23.31 -11.74
C ASP A 541 -36.99 -23.19 -10.34
N PRO A 542 -38.02 -22.35 -10.17
CA PRO A 542 -38.76 -22.27 -8.90
C PRO A 542 -39.24 -23.62 -8.38
N LYS A 543 -39.56 -24.59 -9.26
CA LYS A 543 -40.04 -25.91 -8.85
C LYS A 543 -38.99 -26.68 -8.04
N GLU A 544 -37.72 -26.61 -8.41
CA GLU A 544 -36.63 -27.27 -7.70
C GLU A 544 -36.46 -26.69 -6.29
N VAL A 545 -36.56 -25.36 -6.18
CA VAL A 545 -36.47 -24.66 -4.89
C VAL A 545 -37.67 -25.00 -3.99
N ILE A 546 -38.88 -25.09 -4.56
CA ILE A 546 -40.08 -25.51 -3.83
C ILE A 546 -39.91 -26.93 -3.27
N LEU A 547 -39.44 -27.87 -4.08
CA LEU A 547 -39.21 -29.25 -3.64
C LEU A 547 -38.16 -29.32 -2.52
N ALA A 548 -37.08 -28.54 -2.62
CA ALA A 548 -36.05 -28.47 -1.59
C ALA A 548 -36.55 -27.84 -0.27
N LEU A 549 -37.46 -26.86 -0.33
CA LEU A 549 -38.10 -26.34 0.87
C LEU A 549 -39.09 -27.34 1.47
N GLN A 550 -39.87 -28.03 0.63
CA GLN A 550 -40.82 -29.06 1.07
C GLN A 550 -40.13 -30.24 1.75
N SER A 551 -38.91 -30.60 1.32
CA SER A 551 -38.18 -31.69 1.99
C SER A 551 -37.89 -31.36 3.46
N PHE A 552 -37.64 -30.09 3.80
CA PHE A 552 -37.46 -29.67 5.19
C PHE A 552 -38.74 -29.71 6.03
N GLU A 553 -39.92 -29.58 5.40
CA GLU A 553 -41.21 -29.78 6.09
C GLU A 553 -41.40 -31.24 6.51
N ASN A 554 -40.87 -32.18 5.72
CA ASN A 554 -40.97 -33.62 5.98
C ASN A 554 -39.91 -34.11 6.96
N ASP A 555 -38.65 -33.70 6.77
CA ASP A 555 -37.52 -34.09 7.59
C ASP A 555 -36.47 -32.97 7.66
N SER A 556 -36.25 -32.44 8.86
CA SER A 556 -35.21 -31.44 9.15
C SER A 556 -34.12 -31.97 10.09
N THR A 557 -34.12 -33.28 10.37
CA THR A 557 -33.21 -33.91 11.34
C THR A 557 -31.74 -33.70 10.98
N LEU A 558 -31.39 -33.81 9.69
CA LEU A 558 -30.03 -33.53 9.21
C LEU A 558 -29.61 -32.08 9.49
N VAL A 559 -30.51 -31.12 9.25
CA VAL A 559 -30.24 -29.70 9.51
C VAL A 559 -30.02 -29.48 11.00
N GLU A 560 -30.92 -29.99 11.85
CA GLU A 560 -30.81 -29.83 13.31
C GLU A 560 -29.49 -30.40 13.84
N GLN A 561 -29.11 -31.61 13.42
CA GLN A 561 -27.87 -32.27 13.83
C GLN A 561 -26.62 -31.49 13.37
N GLU A 562 -26.56 -31.10 12.09
CA GLU A 562 -25.39 -30.42 11.55
C GLU A 562 -25.30 -28.96 12.02
N CYS A 563 -26.41 -28.28 12.26
CA CYS A 563 -26.44 -26.95 12.89
C CYS A 563 -26.04 -27.00 14.37
N ALA A 564 -26.42 -28.04 15.11
CA ALA A 564 -25.93 -28.25 16.47
C ALA A 564 -24.41 -28.50 16.48
N ARG A 565 -23.90 -29.32 15.55
CA ARG A 565 -22.45 -29.54 15.38
C ARG A 565 -21.73 -28.26 14.98
N LEU A 566 -22.28 -27.47 14.06
CA LEU A 566 -21.75 -26.16 13.66
C LEU A 566 -21.60 -25.24 14.87
N ARG A 567 -22.63 -25.13 15.72
CA ARG A 567 -22.57 -24.32 16.95
C ARG A 567 -21.45 -24.80 17.86
N ALA A 568 -21.36 -26.10 18.13
CA ALA A 568 -20.31 -26.68 18.97
C ALA A 568 -18.90 -26.42 18.41
N LEU A 569 -18.72 -26.50 17.08
CA LEU A 569 -17.45 -26.21 16.42
C LEU A 569 -17.05 -24.73 16.51
N LEU A 570 -18.02 -23.81 16.48
CA LEU A 570 -17.75 -22.38 16.51
C LEU A 570 -17.69 -21.79 17.93
N GLN A 571 -18.29 -22.44 18.92
CA GLN A 571 -18.33 -22.04 20.35
C GLN A 571 -17.06 -22.37 21.15
N THR A 572 -15.99 -22.82 20.50
CA THR A 572 -14.81 -23.34 21.20
C THR A 572 -14.14 -22.34 22.12
N HIS A 573 -14.05 -21.06 21.73
CA HIS A 573 -13.34 -20.02 22.48
C HIS A 573 -13.97 -18.63 22.25
N ASP A 574 -13.80 -17.71 23.21
CA ASP A 574 -13.93 -16.28 22.92
C ASP A 574 -12.80 -15.89 21.94
N ALA A 575 -13.19 -15.55 20.72
CA ALA A 575 -12.29 -15.26 19.62
C ALA A 575 -11.29 -14.15 19.92
N SER A 576 -11.67 -13.15 20.70
CA SER A 576 -10.78 -12.03 21.02
C SER A 576 -9.82 -12.38 22.14
N GLU A 577 -10.27 -13.13 23.14
CA GLU A 577 -9.41 -13.64 24.23
C GLU A 577 -8.35 -14.63 23.73
N LYS A 578 -8.76 -15.56 22.86
CA LYS A 578 -7.84 -16.52 22.27
C LYS A 578 -6.84 -15.82 21.34
N ALA A 579 -7.31 -14.89 20.51
CA ALA A 579 -6.44 -14.05 19.67
C ALA A 579 -5.40 -13.29 20.50
N ALA A 580 -5.81 -12.59 21.56
CA ALA A 580 -4.91 -11.86 22.45
C ALA A 580 -3.87 -12.79 23.08
N THR A 581 -4.29 -13.96 23.55
CA THR A 581 -3.40 -14.97 24.15
C THR A 581 -2.34 -15.46 23.14
N ASP A 582 -2.74 -15.77 21.92
CA ASP A 582 -1.83 -16.27 20.89
C ASP A 582 -0.87 -15.19 20.38
N ILE A 583 -1.32 -13.93 20.31
CA ILE A 583 -0.50 -12.76 19.97
C ILE A 583 0.61 -12.55 21.00
N LEU A 584 0.26 -12.60 22.29
CA LEU A 584 1.25 -12.45 23.37
C LEU A 584 2.19 -13.66 23.43
N GLY A 585 1.66 -14.86 23.21
CA GLY A 585 2.45 -16.10 23.22
C GLY A 585 3.54 -16.15 22.13
N ILE A 586 3.28 -15.63 20.92
CA ILE A 586 4.30 -15.60 19.86
C ILE A 586 5.37 -14.50 20.07
N ALA A 587 5.07 -13.50 20.89
CA ALA A 587 5.96 -12.40 21.21
C ALA A 587 6.87 -12.74 22.41
N HIS A 588 6.32 -13.34 23.47
CA HIS A 588 7.00 -13.54 24.75
C HIS A 588 7.28 -15.03 25.11
N GLY A 589 6.78 -15.99 24.34
CA GLY A 589 6.86 -17.42 24.64
C GLY A 589 5.64 -17.95 25.41
N PRO A 590 5.50 -19.28 25.57
CA PRO A 590 4.29 -19.91 26.15
C PRO A 590 4.12 -19.69 27.67
N ASP A 591 5.15 -19.22 28.38
CA ASP A 591 5.18 -19.09 29.85
C ASP A 591 4.81 -17.68 30.37
N VAL A 592 4.00 -16.91 29.65
CA VAL A 592 3.39 -15.71 30.27
C VAL A 592 2.28 -16.19 31.21
N SER A 593 2.70 -16.53 32.43
CA SER A 593 1.80 -16.70 33.56
C SER A 593 0.97 -15.42 33.71
N LEU A 594 -0.32 -15.55 33.42
CA LEU A 594 -1.38 -14.60 33.72
C LEU A 594 -1.30 -14.31 35.23
N SER A 595 -0.62 -13.22 35.60
CA SER A 595 -0.62 -12.70 36.97
C SER A 595 -1.79 -11.77 37.20
#